data_AF-A0A3D5DSQ7-F1
#
_entry.id   AF-A0A3D5DSQ7-F1
#
_cell.length_a   1.000
_cell.length_b   1.000
_cell.length_c   1.000
_cell.angle_alpha   90.00
_cell.angle_beta   90.00
_cell.angle_gamma   90.00
#
_symmetry.space_group_name_H-M   'P 1'
#
loop_
_entity.id
_entity.type
_entity.pdbx_description
1 polymer ?
#
loop_
_entity_poly.entity_id
_entity_poly.type
_entity_poly.pdbx_seq_one_letter_code
_entity_poly.pdbx_strand_id
1 'polypeptide(L)'
;GIKPGWTRVNFNYFISDATRDYLIDAVDLVATYGHRLLPDYLFDPGTGLWRHRAGPGEPALRLSDVRYDGSGLVYRHHRERVGEEALAAQLAAARQLLADRGDPADQIEDGPTGLPDDFERLRWFHLPPSCLAG
;
A
#
# COMPACT_ATOMS: atom_id res chain seq x y z
N GLY A 1 -8.14 -1.57 20.26
CA GLY A 1 -8.67 -2.85 19.73
C GLY A 1 -8.45 -2.88 18.24
N ILE A 2 -7.99 -4.02 17.71
CA ILE A 2 -7.70 -4.19 16.27
C ILE A 2 -8.99 -4.00 15.46
N LYS A 3 -8.92 -3.15 14.43
CA LYS A 3 -9.99 -3.00 13.45
C LYS A 3 -9.58 -3.74 12.18
N PRO A 4 -10.14 -4.94 11.89
CA PRO A 4 -9.87 -5.61 10.64
C PRO A 4 -10.32 -4.75 9.47
N GLY A 5 -9.40 -4.46 8.54
CA GLY A 5 -9.68 -3.79 7.29
C GLY A 5 -10.11 -4.81 6.22
N TRP A 6 -10.96 -4.38 5.30
CA TRP A 6 -11.26 -5.13 4.08
C TRP A 6 -11.19 -4.18 2.88
N THR A 7 -10.82 -4.72 1.73
CA THR A 7 -10.88 -4.03 0.45
C THR A 7 -11.76 -4.84 -0.48
N ARG A 8 -12.63 -4.16 -1.23
CA ARG A 8 -13.47 -4.78 -2.25
C ARG A 8 -13.07 -4.27 -3.62
N VAL A 9 -12.78 -5.22 -4.50
CA VAL A 9 -12.55 -4.98 -5.92
C VAL A 9 -13.84 -5.27 -6.67
N ASN A 10 -14.23 -4.41 -7.60
CA ASN A 10 -15.43 -4.59 -8.42
C ASN A 10 -15.10 -4.31 -9.89
N PHE A 11 -15.53 -5.21 -10.78
CA PHE A 11 -15.37 -5.10 -12.23
C PHE A 11 -16.70 -4.63 -12.84
N ASN A 12 -16.80 -3.32 -13.10
CA ASN A 12 -17.99 -2.74 -13.70
C ASN A 12 -17.98 -2.89 -15.23
N TYR A 13 -19.14 -2.76 -15.88
CA TYR A 13 -19.33 -3.02 -17.32
C TYR A 13 -18.50 -2.14 -18.28
N PHE A 14 -17.89 -1.07 -17.79
CA PHE A 14 -17.07 -0.15 -18.59
C PHE A 14 -15.56 -0.39 -18.44
N ILE A 15 -15.15 -1.38 -17.65
CA ILE A 15 -13.73 -1.77 -17.56
C ILE A 15 -13.35 -2.53 -18.83
N SER A 16 -12.21 -2.20 -19.41
CA SER A 16 -11.64 -3.00 -20.50
C SER A 16 -11.14 -4.34 -19.96
N ASP A 17 -11.01 -5.33 -20.86
CA ASP A 17 -10.38 -6.61 -20.51
C ASP A 17 -8.94 -6.39 -20.03
N ALA A 18 -8.18 -5.48 -20.65
CA ALA A 18 -6.81 -5.15 -20.26
C ALA A 18 -6.72 -4.62 -18.82
N THR A 19 -7.61 -3.69 -18.44
CA THR A 19 -7.64 -3.17 -17.07
C THR A 19 -8.12 -4.24 -16.07
N ARG A 20 -9.11 -5.07 -16.45
CA ARG A 20 -9.55 -6.19 -15.61
C ARG A 20 -8.40 -7.15 -15.32
N ASP A 21 -7.72 -7.61 -16.36
CA ASP A 21 -6.64 -8.59 -16.25
C ASP A 21 -5.47 -8.01 -15.45
N TYR A 22 -5.12 -6.74 -15.69
CA TYR A 22 -4.12 -6.04 -14.88
C TYR A 22 -4.47 -6.03 -13.38
N LEU A 23 -5.73 -5.75 -13.02
CA LEU A 23 -6.15 -5.72 -11.61
C LEU A 23 -6.09 -7.11 -10.97
N ILE A 24 -6.48 -8.16 -11.71
CA ILE A 24 -6.38 -9.55 -11.22
C ILE A 24 -4.92 -9.90 -10.98
N ASP A 25 -4.05 -9.66 -11.96
CA ASP A 25 -2.62 -9.95 -11.87
C ASP A 25 -1.92 -9.13 -10.78
N ALA A 26 -2.31 -7.87 -10.58
CA ALA A 26 -1.76 -7.03 -9.52
C ALA A 26 -2.17 -7.54 -8.12
N VAL A 27 -3.42 -7.97 -7.96
CA VAL A 27 -3.89 -8.57 -6.70
C VAL A 27 -3.17 -9.89 -6.42
N ASP A 28 -3.02 -10.75 -7.43
CA ASP A 28 -2.26 -12.01 -7.31
C ASP A 28 -0.80 -11.76 -6.92
N LEU A 29 -0.16 -10.77 -7.56
CA LEU A 29 1.21 -10.38 -7.27
C LEU A 29 1.38 -9.90 -5.82
N VAL A 30 0.46 -9.07 -5.32
CA VAL A 30 0.47 -8.59 -3.92
C VAL A 30 0.13 -9.72 -2.94
N ALA A 31 -0.82 -10.60 -3.26
CA ALA A 31 -1.15 -11.74 -2.42
C ALA A 31 0.05 -12.69 -2.28
N THR A 32 0.79 -12.90 -3.36
CA THR A 32 1.94 -13.81 -3.39
C THR A 32 3.19 -13.19 -2.75
N TYR A 33 3.52 -11.94 -3.10
CA TYR A 33 4.81 -11.33 -2.75
C TYR A 33 4.69 -10.06 -1.89
N GLY A 34 3.48 -9.63 -1.50
CA GLY A 34 3.28 -8.38 -0.76
C GLY A 34 3.95 -8.36 0.61
N HIS A 35 4.11 -9.52 1.26
CA HIS A 35 4.86 -9.65 2.51
C HIS A 35 6.31 -9.15 2.39
N ARG A 36 6.88 -9.15 1.17
CA ARG A 36 8.24 -8.64 0.88
C ARG A 36 8.43 -7.16 1.03
N LEU A 37 7.32 -6.42 1.11
CA LEU A 37 7.33 -4.99 1.32
C LEU A 37 7.26 -4.63 2.80
N LEU A 38 6.86 -5.56 3.70
CA LEU A 38 6.64 -5.26 5.12
C LEU A 38 7.81 -4.51 5.80
N PRO A 39 9.10 -4.88 5.57
CA PRO A 39 10.23 -4.17 6.17
C PRO A 39 10.28 -2.68 5.84
N ASP A 40 9.68 -2.24 4.74
CA ASP A 40 9.65 -0.82 4.37
C ASP A 40 8.61 -0.03 5.14
N TYR A 41 7.75 -0.67 5.92
CA TYR A 41 6.65 -0.02 6.62
C TYR A 41 6.77 -0.14 8.14
N LEU A 42 6.10 0.80 8.81
CA LEU A 42 5.87 0.84 10.24
C LEU A 42 4.38 0.84 10.51
N PHE A 43 3.93 -0.06 11.37
CA PHE A 43 2.57 -0.19 11.85
C PHE A 43 2.42 0.48 13.22
N ASP A 44 1.45 1.38 13.33
CA ASP A 44 1.05 2.01 14.59
C ASP A 44 -0.20 1.30 15.15
N PRO A 45 -0.09 0.57 16.28
CA PRO A 45 -1.21 -0.16 16.87
C PRO A 45 -2.30 0.74 17.47
N GLY A 46 -1.97 2.00 17.79
CA GLY A 46 -2.92 2.98 18.32
C GLY A 46 -3.86 3.52 17.25
N THR A 47 -3.34 3.75 16.04
CA THR A 47 -4.14 4.25 14.91
C THR A 47 -4.57 3.16 13.94
N GLY A 48 -3.87 2.03 13.90
CA GLY A 48 -4.05 0.96 12.92
C GLY A 48 -3.48 1.28 11.53
N LEU A 49 -2.67 2.34 11.41
CA LEU A 49 -2.13 2.80 10.13
C LEU A 49 -0.74 2.20 9.88
N TRP A 50 -0.49 1.87 8.61
CA TRP A 50 0.84 1.55 8.09
C TRP A 50 1.44 2.79 7.42
N ARG A 51 2.72 3.07 7.70
CA ARG A 51 3.47 4.19 7.11
C ARG A 51 4.76 3.68 6.50
N HIS A 52 5.02 4.04 5.24
CA HIS A 52 6.28 3.72 4.60
C HIS A 52 7.42 4.52 5.26
N ARG A 53 8.56 3.89 5.55
CA ARG A 53 9.72 4.50 6.22
C ARG A 53 10.33 5.64 5.41
N ALA A 54 10.35 5.52 4.08
CA ALA A 54 10.75 6.58 3.16
C ALA A 54 9.54 7.30 2.53
N GLY A 55 8.34 7.14 3.11
CA GLY A 55 7.14 7.81 2.61
C GLY A 55 7.27 9.33 2.77
N PRO A 56 6.74 10.13 1.84
CA PRO A 56 6.74 11.58 1.98
C PRO A 56 6.01 11.97 3.27
N GLY A 57 6.66 12.78 4.11
CA GLY A 57 6.11 13.19 5.41
C GLY A 57 4.90 14.13 5.31
N GLU A 58 4.66 14.73 4.13
CA GLU A 58 3.56 15.64 3.89
C GLU A 58 2.58 15.12 2.82
N PRO A 59 1.26 15.35 2.98
CA PRO A 59 0.28 15.01 1.96
C PRO A 59 0.61 15.68 0.63
N ALA A 60 0.34 14.99 -0.48
CA ALA A 60 0.55 15.52 -1.83
C ALA A 60 -0.26 16.81 -2.12
N LEU A 61 -1.30 17.10 -1.31
CA LEU A 61 -2.08 18.34 -1.39
C LEU A 61 -2.63 18.71 0.00
N ARG A 62 -2.50 19.99 0.39
CA ARG A 62 -3.12 20.56 1.59
C ARG A 62 -4.23 21.54 1.20
N LEU A 63 -5.19 21.75 2.10
CA LEU A 63 -6.24 22.75 1.87
C LEU A 63 -5.66 24.17 1.72
N SER A 64 -4.54 24.47 2.39
CA SER A 64 -3.80 25.72 2.23
C SER A 64 -3.20 25.93 0.83
N ASP A 65 -3.09 24.87 0.03
CA ASP A 65 -2.59 24.93 -1.36
C ASP A 65 -3.70 25.32 -2.35
N VAL A 66 -4.95 25.42 -1.87
CA VAL A 66 -6.12 25.79 -2.65
C VAL A 66 -6.43 27.27 -2.41
N ARG A 67 -6.53 28.03 -3.49
CA ARG A 67 -6.86 29.46 -3.48
C ARG A 67 -8.01 29.74 -4.43
N TYR A 68 -8.71 30.84 -4.20
CA TYR A 68 -9.73 31.34 -5.12
C TYR A 68 -9.30 32.73 -5.59
N ASP A 69 -9.27 32.96 -6.90
CA ASP A 69 -9.03 34.27 -7.49
C ASP A 69 -10.13 34.65 -8.49
N GLY A 70 -9.96 35.77 -9.20
CA GLY A 70 -10.94 36.27 -10.16
C GLY A 70 -11.20 35.33 -11.35
N SER A 71 -10.38 34.29 -11.54
CA SER A 71 -10.54 33.24 -12.56
C SER A 71 -11.08 31.92 -12.01
N GLY A 72 -11.25 31.79 -10.69
CA GLY A 72 -11.80 30.62 -10.02
C GLY A 72 -10.82 29.92 -9.08
N LEU A 73 -10.96 28.60 -8.94
CA LEU A 73 -10.18 27.77 -8.03
C LEU A 73 -8.78 27.50 -8.60
N VAL A 74 -7.73 27.89 -7.86
CA VAL A 74 -6.32 27.69 -8.21
C VAL A 74 -5.66 26.73 -7.24
N TYR A 75 -5.06 25.66 -7.74
CA TYR A 75 -4.29 24.69 -6.97
C TYR A 75 -3.26 23.97 -7.85
N ARG A 76 -2.27 23.31 -7.25
CA ARG A 76 -1.30 22.48 -7.99
C ARG A 76 -2.00 21.25 -8.56
N HIS A 77 -2.16 21.21 -9.89
CA HIS A 77 -2.60 20.03 -10.60
C HIS A 77 -1.42 19.07 -10.79
N HIS A 78 -1.35 18.01 -9.98
CA HIS A 78 -0.46 16.88 -10.24
C HIS A 78 -1.31 15.71 -10.77
N ARG A 79 -1.46 15.64 -12.10
CA ARG A 79 -2.10 14.50 -12.78
C ARG A 79 -1.33 14.15 -14.04
N GLU A 80 -0.26 13.38 -13.88
CA GLU A 80 0.16 12.51 -14.98
C GLU A 80 -0.83 11.35 -15.06
N ARG A 81 -1.49 11.22 -16.20
CA ARG A 81 -2.32 10.05 -16.52
C ARG A 81 -1.62 9.32 -17.64
N VAL A 82 -1.41 8.03 -17.44
CA VAL A 82 -0.87 7.12 -18.46
C VAL A 82 -2.02 6.26 -18.98
N GLY A 83 -1.99 5.89 -20.26
CA GLY A 83 -2.99 5.01 -20.85
C GLY A 83 -2.76 3.54 -20.50
N GLU A 84 -3.64 2.67 -20.99
CA GLU A 84 -3.60 1.23 -20.72
C GLU A 84 -2.34 0.55 -21.28
N GLU A 85 -1.69 1.17 -22.26
CA GLU A 85 -0.41 0.73 -22.81
C GLU A 85 0.71 0.63 -21.75
N ALA A 86 0.58 1.32 -20.62
CA ALA A 86 1.56 1.27 -19.52
C ALA A 86 1.37 0.06 -18.58
N LEU A 87 0.19 -0.57 -18.56
CA LEU A 87 -0.19 -1.57 -17.57
C LEU A 87 0.77 -2.77 -17.54
N ALA A 88 1.12 -3.28 -18.72
CA ALA A 88 2.04 -4.42 -18.83
C ALA A 88 3.44 -4.07 -18.29
N ALA A 89 3.96 -2.88 -18.61
CA ALA A 89 5.26 -2.44 -18.12
C ALA A 89 5.26 -2.21 -16.60
N GLN A 90 4.16 -1.69 -16.05
CA GLN A 90 4.00 -1.52 -14.60
C GLN A 90 4.00 -2.86 -13.85
N LEU A 91 3.27 -3.86 -14.35
CA LEU A 91 3.29 -5.21 -13.76
C LEU A 91 4.67 -5.86 -13.83
N ALA A 92 5.35 -5.73 -14.97
CA ALA A 92 6.70 -6.26 -15.13
C ALA A 92 7.68 -5.61 -14.14
N ALA A 93 7.64 -4.28 -14.02
CA ALA A 93 8.48 -3.55 -13.07
C ALA A 93 8.17 -3.92 -11.61
N ALA A 94 6.89 -4.05 -11.25
CA ALA A 94 6.48 -4.48 -9.91
C ALA A 94 6.98 -5.90 -9.60
N ARG A 95 6.88 -6.82 -10.56
CA ARG A 95 7.37 -8.19 -10.41
C ARG A 95 8.88 -8.25 -10.21
N GLN A 96 9.65 -7.48 -10.98
CA GLN A 96 11.09 -7.38 -10.82
C GLN A 96 11.46 -6.82 -9.44
N LEU A 97 10.84 -5.72 -9.04
CA LEU A 97 11.07 -5.10 -7.72
C LEU A 97 10.81 -6.07 -6.57
N LEU A 98 9.76 -6.89 -6.65
CA LEU A 98 9.41 -7.87 -5.62
C LEU A 98 10.31 -9.12 -5.65
N ALA A 99 10.81 -9.50 -6.83
CA ALA A 99 11.76 -10.59 -6.98
C ALA A 99 13.14 -10.22 -6.41
N ASP A 100 13.62 -9.01 -6.71
CA ASP A 100 14.94 -8.51 -6.32
C ASP A 100 15.11 -8.37 -4.78
N ARG A 101 14.00 -8.28 -4.05
CA ARG A 101 13.99 -8.16 -2.58
C ARG A 101 14.35 -9.47 -1.86
N GLY A 102 14.45 -10.59 -2.56
CA GLY A 102 14.64 -11.91 -1.93
C GLY A 102 13.41 -12.35 -1.13
N ASP A 103 13.47 -13.52 -0.48
CA ASP A 103 12.42 -13.94 0.45
C ASP A 103 12.71 -13.40 1.85
N PRO A 104 11.87 -12.50 2.39
CA PRO A 104 12.04 -11.99 3.73
C PRO A 104 11.76 -13.04 4.79
N ALA A 105 11.12 -14.18 4.49
CA ALA A 105 10.98 -15.25 5.48
C ALA A 105 12.35 -15.73 6.00
N ASP A 106 13.43 -15.51 5.24
CA ASP A 106 14.82 -15.78 5.67
C ASP A 106 15.40 -14.68 6.59
N GLN A 107 14.75 -13.52 6.69
CA GLN A 107 15.26 -12.30 7.35
C GLN A 107 14.30 -11.67 8.37
N ILE A 108 13.04 -12.10 8.39
CA ILE A 108 11.95 -11.53 9.17
C ILE A 108 11.52 -12.57 10.22
N GLU A 109 11.83 -12.28 11.48
CA GLU A 109 11.26 -13.04 12.60
C GLU A 109 9.75 -12.87 12.63
N ASP A 110 9.04 -13.99 12.49
CA ASP A 110 7.63 -14.08 12.87
C ASP A 110 7.56 -14.51 14.34
N GLY A 111 7.09 -13.60 15.20
CA GLY A 111 7.15 -13.79 16.65
C GLY A 111 6.25 -12.81 17.41
N PRO A 112 6.25 -12.90 18.75
CA PRO A 112 5.56 -11.95 19.59
C PRO A 112 6.11 -10.55 19.35
N THR A 113 5.21 -9.61 19.08
CA THR A 113 5.59 -8.22 18.77
C THR A 113 5.86 -7.40 20.02
N GLY A 114 5.55 -7.95 21.21
CA GLY A 114 5.58 -7.23 22.49
C GLY A 114 4.33 -6.39 22.74
N LEU A 115 3.32 -6.47 21.86
CA LEU A 115 2.02 -5.86 22.08
C LEU A 115 1.21 -6.62 23.15
N PRO A 116 0.19 -5.98 23.77
CA PRO A 116 -0.64 -6.63 24.78
C PRO A 116 -1.27 -7.93 24.28
N ASP A 117 -1.44 -8.93 25.17
CA ASP A 117 -1.96 -10.26 24.83
C ASP A 117 -3.30 -10.24 24.10
N ASP A 118 -4.18 -9.29 24.44
CA ASP A 118 -5.47 -9.11 23.77
C ASP A 118 -5.32 -8.66 22.32
N PHE A 119 -4.26 -7.91 22.01
CA PHE A 119 -3.91 -7.53 20.64
C PHE A 119 -3.37 -8.76 19.90
N GLU A 120 -2.38 -9.45 20.47
CA GLU A 120 -1.76 -10.62 19.84
C GLU A 120 -2.79 -11.72 19.52
N ARG A 121 -3.74 -11.95 20.43
CA ARG A 121 -4.84 -12.91 20.22
C ARG A 121 -5.76 -12.54 19.06
N LEU A 122 -5.89 -11.25 18.75
CA LEU A 122 -6.73 -10.74 17.66
C LEU A 122 -5.92 -10.46 16.38
N ARG A 123 -4.59 -10.63 16.39
CA ARG A 123 -3.73 -10.40 15.23
C ARG A 123 -3.90 -11.56 14.25
N TRP A 124 -4.52 -11.26 13.10
CA TRP A 124 -4.78 -12.22 12.02
C TRP A 124 -3.93 -11.95 10.77
N PHE A 125 -2.92 -11.08 10.89
CA PHE A 125 -2.02 -10.69 9.80
C PHE A 125 -0.56 -10.75 10.27
N HIS A 126 0.37 -10.96 9.33
CA HIS A 126 1.80 -10.95 9.63
C HIS A 126 2.24 -9.55 10.08
N LEU A 127 2.84 -9.49 11.27
CA LEU A 127 3.40 -8.26 11.82
C LEU A 127 4.75 -8.58 12.46
N PRO A 128 5.84 -8.43 11.71
CA PRO A 128 7.16 -8.59 12.28
C PRO A 128 7.44 -7.53 13.35
N PRO A 129 8.13 -7.85 14.45
CA PRO A 129 8.46 -6.87 15.49
C PRO A 129 9.19 -5.63 14.95
N SER A 130 10.06 -5.81 13.95
CA SER A 130 10.77 -4.72 13.27
C SER A 130 9.85 -3.72 12.57
N CYS A 131 8.61 -4.12 12.28
CA CYS A 131 7.61 -3.31 11.62
C CYS A 131 6.74 -2.52 12.61
N LEU A 132 6.96 -2.60 13.94
CA LEU A 132 6.23 -1.75 14.88
C LEU A 132 6.80 -0.33 14.92
N ALA A 133 5.92 0.67 14.89
CA ALA A 133 6.29 2.01 15.30
C ALA A 133 6.65 1.99 16.80
N GLY A 134 7.83 2.51 17.13
CA GLY A 134 8.28 2.71 18.51
C GLY A 134 7.57 3.88 19.19
#